data_AF-A0A7C1ZJA7-F1
#
_entry.id   AF-A0A7C1ZJA7-F1
#
_cell.length_a   1.000
_cell.length_b   1.000
_cell.length_c   1.000
_cell.angle_alpha   90.00
_cell.angle_beta   90.00
_cell.angle_gamma   90.00
#
_symmetry.space_group_name_H-M   'P 1'
#
loop_
_entity.id
_entity.type
_entity.pdbx_description
1 polymer ?
#
loop_
_entity_poly.entity_id
_entity_poly.type
_entity_poly.pdbx_seq_one_letter_code
_entity_poly.pdbx_strand_id
1 'polypeptide(L)'
;MSDLLPVHLVANRVSFPLNEAVHSWLVPLLDSYYEADKGICEAINRQLSRGRELACAKGCSSCCKTHKDIPVYPVELVGMTWYVTEKVTGEKRSRLKEQLANHNNIDGCPFLLAGECSIHPLRPLACRHFNVFDKQCAEGEDAYHTRRQDVLTPIKKYKEKALLITLPFYGDYKKSEQKKLVETGAINKLARPLKDCHWESLPEKMTTFDDRQ
;
A
#
# COMPACT_ATOMS: atom_id res chain seq x y z
N MET A 1 6.29 19.40 34.65
CA MET A 1 5.92 18.03 34.23
C MET A 1 5.00 18.19 33.04
N SER A 2 5.54 17.97 31.83
CA SER A 2 4.81 18.19 30.58
C SER A 2 3.86 17.02 30.36
N ASP A 3 2.57 17.24 30.60
CA ASP A 3 1.49 16.36 30.16
C ASP A 3 1.45 16.31 28.63
N LEU A 4 2.31 15.48 28.04
CA LEU A 4 2.14 15.04 26.66
C LEU A 4 1.05 13.98 26.68
N LEU A 5 -0.19 14.40 26.41
CA LEU A 5 -1.25 13.47 26.01
C LEU A 5 -0.68 12.54 24.93
N PRO A 6 -0.85 11.21 25.05
CA PRO A 6 -0.31 10.28 24.06
C PRO A 6 -0.86 10.64 22.69
N VAL A 7 0.04 10.84 21.72
CA VAL A 7 -0.31 11.14 20.33
C VAL A 7 -1.16 9.98 19.80
N HIS A 8 -2.47 10.20 19.68
CA HIS A 8 -3.39 9.22 19.14
C HIS A 8 -3.42 9.35 17.62
N LEU A 9 -2.91 8.34 16.92
CA LEU A 9 -2.96 8.33 15.47
C LEU A 9 -4.42 8.17 14.99
N VAL A 10 -4.79 8.96 13.99
CA VAL A 10 -6.10 8.92 13.35
C VAL A 10 -5.91 8.73 11.85
N ALA A 11 -6.67 7.80 11.28
CA ALA A 11 -6.63 7.55 9.85
C ALA A 11 -7.34 8.67 9.09
N ASN A 12 -6.78 9.08 7.95
CA ASN A 12 -7.40 10.03 7.03
C ASN A 12 -7.59 9.36 5.68
N ARG A 13 -8.78 9.51 5.09
CA ARG A 13 -9.08 8.98 3.76
C ARG A 13 -8.42 9.87 2.69
N VAL A 14 -7.57 9.27 1.86
CA VAL A 14 -7.08 9.92 0.64
C VAL A 14 -8.25 10.10 -0.33
N SER A 15 -8.35 11.26 -0.99
CA SER A 15 -9.44 11.57 -1.93
C SER A 15 -8.92 12.29 -3.17
N PHE A 16 -9.56 12.01 -4.29
CA PHE A 16 -9.36 12.65 -5.59
C PHE A 16 -10.73 12.93 -6.21
N PRO A 17 -11.49 13.93 -5.73
CA PRO A 17 -12.93 14.05 -6.01
C PRO A 17 -13.30 14.03 -7.50
N LEU A 18 -12.52 14.73 -8.33
CA LEU A 18 -12.75 14.76 -9.78
C LEU A 18 -12.57 13.37 -10.43
N ASN A 19 -11.56 12.61 -9.99
CA ASN A 19 -11.30 11.28 -10.52
C ASN A 19 -12.21 10.21 -9.91
N GLU A 20 -12.66 10.39 -8.67
CA GLU A 20 -13.66 9.53 -8.04
C GLU A 20 -15.00 9.59 -8.77
N ALA A 21 -15.33 10.73 -9.37
CA ALA A 21 -16.52 10.89 -10.21
C ALA A 21 -16.40 10.17 -11.58
N VAL A 22 -15.18 9.94 -12.08
CA VAL A 22 -14.92 9.36 -13.40
C VAL A 22 -14.64 7.86 -13.32
N HIS A 23 -13.99 7.41 -12.25
CA HIS A 23 -13.54 6.04 -12.09
C HIS A 23 -14.34 5.35 -10.98
N SER A 24 -15.32 4.55 -11.37
CA SER A 24 -16.17 3.79 -10.42
C SER A 24 -15.39 2.84 -9.50
N TRP A 25 -14.20 2.39 -9.91
CA TRP A 25 -13.30 1.55 -9.13
C TRP A 25 -12.48 2.33 -8.09
N LEU A 26 -12.35 3.65 -8.21
CA LEU A 26 -11.44 4.44 -7.37
C LEU A 26 -12.01 4.65 -5.96
N VAL A 27 -13.31 4.93 -5.84
CA VAL A 27 -13.98 5.05 -4.54
C VAL A 27 -13.81 3.79 -3.67
N PRO A 28 -14.18 2.57 -4.13
CA PRO A 28 -14.00 1.36 -3.32
C PRO A 28 -12.52 1.07 -3.02
N LEU A 29 -11.58 1.42 -3.91
CA LEU A 29 -10.15 1.30 -3.62
C LEU A 29 -9.73 2.19 -2.45
N LEU A 30 -10.09 3.48 -2.50
CA LEU A 30 -9.72 4.44 -1.46
C LEU A 30 -10.45 4.15 -0.14
N ASP A 31 -11.69 3.67 -0.19
CA ASP A 31 -12.45 3.22 0.98
C ASP A 31 -11.82 1.98 1.63
N SER A 32 -11.34 1.03 0.81
CA SER A 32 -10.61 -0.14 1.27
C SER A 32 -9.33 0.25 2.02
N TYR A 33 -8.55 1.16 1.43
CA TYR A 33 -7.35 1.71 2.07
C TYR A 33 -7.67 2.43 3.38
N TYR A 34 -8.71 3.25 3.40
CA TYR A 34 -9.13 3.95 4.60
C TYR A 34 -9.59 2.99 5.71
N GLU A 35 -10.29 1.90 5.36
CA GLU A 35 -10.66 0.88 6.34
C GLU A 35 -9.44 0.17 6.92
N ALA A 36 -8.46 -0.17 6.08
CA ALA A 36 -7.20 -0.74 6.55
C ALA A 36 -6.43 0.24 7.45
N ASP A 37 -6.31 1.50 7.04
CA ASP A 37 -5.59 2.53 7.77
C ASP A 37 -6.23 2.80 9.16
N LYS A 38 -7.56 2.72 9.30
CA LYS A 38 -8.21 2.74 10.62
C LYS A 38 -7.76 1.59 11.52
N GLY A 39 -7.71 0.37 10.98
CA GLY A 39 -7.22 -0.79 11.71
C GLY A 39 -5.74 -0.70 12.10
N ILE A 40 -4.94 -0.08 11.22
CA ILE A 40 -3.51 0.17 11.48
C ILE A 40 -3.35 1.21 12.59
N CYS A 41 -4.04 2.35 12.52
CA CYS A 41 -4.01 3.37 13.58
C CYS A 41 -4.44 2.78 14.93
N GLU A 42 -5.53 2.00 14.97
CA GLU A 42 -5.99 1.33 16.18
C GLU A 42 -4.94 0.34 16.72
N ALA A 43 -4.32 -0.46 15.86
CA ALA A 43 -3.28 -1.40 16.25
C ALA A 43 -2.02 -0.70 16.77
N ILE A 44 -1.59 0.40 16.14
CA ILE A 44 -0.45 1.20 16.59
C ILE A 44 -0.77 1.83 17.96
N ASN A 45 -1.91 2.50 18.11
CA ASN A 45 -2.28 3.14 19.37
C ASN A 45 -2.34 2.13 20.54
N ARG A 46 -2.76 0.88 20.29
CA ARG A 46 -2.71 -0.20 21.30
C ARG A 46 -1.29 -0.61 21.70
N GLN A 47 -0.31 -0.50 20.81
CA GLN A 47 1.09 -0.77 21.13
C GLN A 47 1.70 0.43 21.87
N LEU A 48 1.42 1.65 21.42
CA LEU A 48 1.84 2.89 22.10
C LEU A 48 1.32 2.93 23.55
N SER A 49 0.06 2.55 23.79
CA SER A 49 -0.50 2.48 25.15
C SER A 49 0.14 1.40 26.04
N ARG A 50 0.94 0.50 25.45
CA ARG A 50 1.72 -0.53 26.15
C ARG A 50 3.19 -0.13 26.30
N GLY A 51 3.54 1.11 25.98
CA GLY A 51 4.92 1.62 26.09
C GLY A 51 5.85 1.22 24.94
N ARG A 52 5.32 0.66 23.84
CA ARG A 52 6.10 0.42 22.63
C ARG A 52 6.20 1.70 21.80
N GLU A 53 7.20 1.76 20.93
CA GLU A 53 7.39 2.90 20.03
C GLU A 53 7.24 2.49 18.57
N LEU A 54 6.67 3.34 17.72
CA LEU A 54 6.62 3.07 16.28
C LEU A 54 7.97 3.40 15.65
N ALA A 55 8.66 2.39 15.12
CA ALA A 55 9.98 2.58 14.50
C ALA A 55 9.90 3.04 13.03
N CYS A 56 8.76 2.82 12.37
CA CYS A 56 8.53 3.27 11.01
C CYS A 56 8.31 4.79 10.95
N ALA A 57 9.08 5.47 10.10
CA ALA A 57 8.94 6.90 9.83
C ALA A 57 9.05 7.20 8.32
N LYS A 58 8.69 8.42 7.92
CA LYS A 58 8.91 8.90 6.54
C LYS A 58 10.40 8.73 6.19
N GLY A 59 10.67 8.16 5.01
CA GLY A 59 12.03 7.87 4.55
C GLY A 59 12.59 6.50 4.98
N CYS A 60 11.86 5.75 5.82
CA CYS A 60 12.19 4.34 6.06
C CYS A 60 11.88 3.52 4.80
N SER A 61 12.93 2.96 4.19
CA SER A 61 12.84 2.22 2.92
C SER A 61 13.31 0.77 3.01
N SER A 62 13.57 0.24 4.22
CA SER A 62 14.10 -1.12 4.39
C SER A 62 13.20 -2.16 3.73
N CYS A 63 11.89 -2.16 4.04
CA CYS A 63 10.94 -3.10 3.44
C CYS A 63 10.82 -2.94 1.92
N CYS A 64 10.97 -1.71 1.39
CA CYS A 64 10.97 -1.47 -0.04
C CYS A 64 12.22 -2.06 -0.74
N LYS A 65 13.32 -2.25 -0.01
CA LYS A 65 14.55 -2.87 -0.53
C LYS A 65 14.55 -4.38 -0.35
N THR A 66 13.97 -4.89 0.75
CA THR A 66 14.12 -6.29 1.16
C THR A 66 12.95 -7.18 0.75
N HIS A 67 11.70 -6.72 0.84
CA HIS A 67 10.55 -7.57 0.56
C HIS A 67 10.43 -7.84 -0.95
N LYS A 68 10.26 -9.10 -1.32
CA LYS A 68 10.17 -9.52 -2.73
C LYS A 68 8.76 -9.96 -3.15
N ASP A 69 7.92 -10.33 -2.20
CA ASP A 69 6.65 -11.04 -2.40
C ASP A 69 5.42 -10.19 -2.01
N ILE A 70 5.54 -8.86 -2.02
CA ILE A 70 4.45 -7.94 -1.68
C ILE A 70 3.23 -8.22 -2.57
N PRO A 71 2.10 -8.74 -2.04
CA PRO A 71 0.94 -9.03 -2.86
C PRO A 71 0.22 -7.74 -3.27
N VAL A 72 -0.18 -7.67 -4.53
CA VAL A 72 -0.97 -6.59 -5.13
C VAL A 72 -2.21 -7.18 -5.77
N TYR A 73 -3.38 -6.71 -5.36
CA TYR A 73 -4.65 -7.10 -5.95
C TYR A 73 -4.92 -6.35 -7.27
N PRO A 74 -5.73 -6.90 -8.18
CA PRO A 74 -6.00 -6.27 -9.48
C PRO A 74 -6.50 -4.82 -9.39
N VAL A 75 -7.36 -4.49 -8.43
CA VAL A 75 -7.86 -3.11 -8.25
C VAL A 75 -6.74 -2.16 -7.78
N GLU A 76 -5.79 -2.65 -6.98
CA GLU A 76 -4.64 -1.88 -6.53
C GLU A 76 -3.69 -1.64 -7.70
N LEU A 77 -3.47 -2.63 -8.57
CA LEU A 77 -2.69 -2.51 -9.79
C LEU A 77 -3.27 -1.42 -10.72
N VAL A 78 -4.60 -1.38 -10.88
CA VAL A 78 -5.29 -0.32 -11.64
C VAL A 78 -5.07 1.04 -10.98
N GLY A 79 -5.26 1.15 -9.67
CA GLY A 79 -5.05 2.40 -8.94
C GLY A 79 -3.61 2.90 -8.99
N MET A 80 -2.63 2.01 -8.87
CA MET A 80 -1.21 2.33 -9.01
C MET A 80 -0.89 2.82 -10.42
N THR A 81 -1.36 2.11 -11.45
CA THR A 81 -1.19 2.47 -12.86
C THR A 81 -1.78 3.84 -13.16
N TRP A 82 -3.00 4.10 -12.70
CA TRP A 82 -3.66 5.39 -12.83
C TRP A 82 -2.87 6.49 -12.13
N TYR A 83 -2.45 6.28 -10.89
CA TYR A 83 -1.77 7.31 -10.11
C TYR A 83 -0.43 7.72 -10.71
N VAL A 84 0.38 6.76 -11.14
CA VAL A 84 1.67 7.07 -11.80
C VAL A 84 1.46 7.71 -13.17
N THR A 85 0.44 7.30 -13.91
CA THR A 85 0.13 7.86 -15.23
C THR A 85 -0.33 9.30 -15.12
N GLU A 86 -1.26 9.60 -14.22
CA GLU A 86 -1.97 10.89 -14.23
C GLU A 86 -1.58 11.86 -13.11
N LYS A 87 -1.08 11.37 -11.97
CA LYS A 87 -0.92 12.18 -10.74
C LYS A 87 0.52 12.47 -10.37
N VAL A 88 1.45 11.61 -10.79
CA VAL A 88 2.89 11.86 -10.58
C VAL A 88 3.39 12.82 -11.65
N THR A 89 3.87 14.00 -11.23
CA THR A 89 4.34 15.09 -12.10
C THR A 89 5.77 15.54 -11.76
N GLY A 90 6.33 16.45 -12.55
CA GLY A 90 7.63 17.07 -12.30
C GLY A 90 8.82 16.11 -12.36
N GLU A 91 9.91 16.42 -11.66
CA GLU A 91 11.14 15.62 -11.63
C GLU A 91 10.89 14.17 -11.21
N LYS A 92 10.00 13.97 -10.24
CA LYS A 92 9.60 12.64 -9.76
C LYS A 92 9.02 11.78 -10.88
N ARG A 93 8.29 12.39 -11.82
CA ARG A 93 7.74 11.69 -12.99
C ARG A 93 8.85 11.17 -13.89
N SER A 94 9.79 12.03 -14.28
CA SER A 94 10.90 11.65 -15.17
C SER A 94 11.74 10.53 -14.59
N ARG A 95 12.11 10.64 -13.31
CA ARG A 95 12.87 9.59 -12.60
C ARG A 95 12.10 8.28 -12.48
N LEU A 96 10.79 8.36 -12.25
CA LEU A 96 9.96 7.17 -12.20
C LEU A 96 9.85 6.48 -13.57
N LYS A 97 9.74 7.23 -14.68
CA LYS A 97 9.74 6.66 -16.04
C LYS A 97 11.01 5.86 -16.31
N GLU A 98 12.17 6.43 -16.03
CA GLU A 98 13.46 5.76 -16.21
C GLU A 98 13.57 4.50 -15.34
N GLN A 99 13.12 4.58 -14.08
CA GLN A 99 13.16 3.45 -13.17
C GLN A 99 12.23 2.31 -13.60
N LEU A 100 11.00 2.62 -14.01
CA LEU A 100 10.02 1.61 -14.44
C LEU A 100 10.41 0.96 -15.76
N ALA A 101 11.06 1.69 -16.68
CA ALA A 101 11.60 1.14 -17.91
C ALA A 101 12.67 0.06 -17.64
N ASN A 102 13.41 0.19 -16.53
CA ASN A 102 14.50 -0.70 -16.15
C ASN A 102 14.16 -1.62 -14.96
N HIS A 103 12.88 -1.76 -14.60
CA HIS A 103 12.48 -2.38 -13.33
C HIS A 103 12.96 -3.83 -13.15
N ASN A 104 13.10 -4.59 -14.24
CA ASN A 104 13.61 -5.97 -14.22
C ASN A 104 15.06 -6.06 -13.70
N ASN A 105 15.82 -4.96 -13.75
CA ASN A 105 17.19 -4.88 -13.26
C ASN A 105 17.29 -4.28 -11.85
N ILE A 106 16.17 -4.15 -11.14
CA ILE A 106 16.10 -3.51 -9.82
C ILE A 106 15.83 -4.55 -8.74
N ASP A 107 16.78 -4.69 -7.81
CA ASP A 107 16.65 -5.62 -6.69
C ASP A 107 15.60 -5.16 -5.65
N GLY A 108 15.19 -3.89 -5.64
CA GLY A 108 14.15 -3.35 -4.76
C GLY A 108 12.75 -3.18 -5.39
N CYS A 109 11.88 -2.47 -4.67
CA CYS A 109 10.58 -2.01 -5.15
C CYS A 109 10.77 -1.02 -6.32
N PRO A 110 10.10 -1.22 -7.47
CA PRO A 110 10.27 -0.36 -8.65
C PRO A 110 9.66 1.05 -8.47
N PHE A 111 8.96 1.29 -7.35
CA PHE A 111 8.39 2.58 -6.99
C PHE A 111 9.20 3.31 -5.89
N LEU A 112 10.32 2.76 -5.44
CA LEU A 112 11.17 3.43 -4.45
C LEU A 112 12.08 4.45 -5.15
N LEU A 113 11.93 5.74 -4.86
CA LEU A 113 12.78 6.81 -5.40
C LEU A 113 13.45 7.56 -4.24
N ALA A 114 14.79 7.60 -4.23
CA ALA A 114 15.57 8.30 -3.20
C ALA A 114 15.14 8.00 -1.75
N GLY A 115 14.80 6.74 -1.46
CA GLY A 115 14.35 6.34 -0.11
C GLY A 115 12.87 6.61 0.19
N GLU A 116 12.11 7.16 -0.75
CA GLU A 116 10.68 7.44 -0.59
C GLU A 116 9.80 6.65 -1.57
N CYS A 117 8.62 6.25 -1.13
CA CYS A 117 7.65 5.55 -1.98
C CYS A 117 6.98 6.53 -2.94
N SER A 118 7.19 6.35 -4.25
CA SER A 118 6.67 7.25 -5.26
C SER A 118 5.13 7.20 -5.37
N ILE A 119 4.54 6.09 -4.96
CA ILE A 119 3.10 5.83 -4.94
C ILE A 119 2.51 5.79 -3.53
N HIS A 120 3.12 6.47 -2.54
CA HIS A 120 2.70 6.36 -1.13
C HIS A 120 1.17 6.47 -0.90
N PRO A 121 0.42 7.40 -1.54
CA PRO A 121 -1.03 7.47 -1.38
C PRO A 121 -1.78 6.23 -1.89
N LEU A 122 -1.21 5.50 -2.85
CA LEU A 122 -1.74 4.28 -3.47
C LEU A 122 -0.90 3.04 -3.13
N ARG A 123 -0.11 3.08 -2.04
CA ARG A 123 0.68 1.93 -1.59
C ARG A 123 -0.25 0.72 -1.33
N PRO A 124 0.11 -0.50 -1.75
CA PRO A 124 -0.73 -1.68 -1.57
C PRO A 124 -1.06 -1.96 -0.10
N LEU A 125 -2.17 -2.65 0.15
CA LEU A 125 -2.63 -3.08 1.47
C LEU A 125 -1.54 -3.80 2.24
N ALA A 126 -0.75 -4.66 1.59
CA ALA A 126 0.37 -5.34 2.25
C ALA A 126 1.41 -4.36 2.78
N CYS A 127 1.80 -3.36 1.99
CA CYS A 127 2.71 -2.30 2.41
C CYS A 127 2.11 -1.43 3.53
N ARG A 128 0.80 -1.16 3.51
CA ARG A 128 0.13 -0.38 4.59
C ARG A 128 0.20 -1.11 5.92
N HIS A 129 -0.08 -2.41 5.91
CA HIS A 129 -0.12 -3.23 7.11
C HIS A 129 1.26 -3.49 7.72
N PHE A 130 2.34 -3.32 6.94
CA PHE A 130 3.69 -3.56 7.42
C PHE A 130 4.22 -2.36 8.21
N ASN A 131 4.14 -2.46 9.54
CA ASN A 131 4.70 -1.47 10.46
C ASN A 131 5.52 -2.21 11.53
N VAL A 132 6.64 -1.61 11.93
CA VAL A 132 7.61 -2.20 12.85
C VAL A 132 7.71 -1.32 14.08
N PHE A 133 7.81 -1.95 15.25
CA PHE A 133 7.92 -1.30 16.55
C PHE A 133 9.34 -1.38 17.12
N ASP A 134 9.62 -0.51 18.09
CA ASP A 134 10.78 -0.37 18.98
C ASP A 134 12.12 -0.10 18.29
N LYS A 135 12.53 -0.90 17.32
CA LYS A 135 13.80 -0.76 16.61
C LYS A 135 13.59 -0.55 15.12
N GLN A 136 14.27 0.46 14.55
CA GLN A 136 14.30 0.67 13.11
C GLN A 136 14.96 -0.52 12.40
N CYS A 137 14.45 -0.87 11.21
CA CYS A 137 15.05 -1.95 10.44
C CYS A 137 16.49 -1.61 10.01
N ALA A 138 17.41 -2.56 10.19
CA ALA A 138 18.76 -2.46 9.66
C ALA A 138 18.78 -2.62 8.14
N GLU A 139 19.87 -2.21 7.50
CA GLU A 139 20.05 -2.44 6.07
C GLU A 139 20.03 -3.93 5.74
N GLY A 140 19.24 -4.32 4.73
CA GLY A 140 19.03 -5.71 4.36
C GLY A 140 18.09 -6.49 5.29
N GLU A 141 17.56 -5.89 6.35
CA GLU A 141 16.67 -6.57 7.28
C GLU A 141 15.23 -6.71 6.75
N ASP A 142 14.70 -7.92 6.87
CA ASP A 142 13.26 -8.20 6.87
C ASP A 142 12.78 -8.52 8.29
N ALA A 143 12.17 -7.52 8.93
CA ALA A 143 11.68 -7.63 10.31
C ALA A 143 10.58 -8.69 10.49
N TYR A 144 9.88 -9.08 9.41
CA TYR A 144 8.89 -10.16 9.48
C TYR A 144 9.54 -11.48 9.90
N HIS A 145 10.75 -11.75 9.39
CA HIS A 145 11.48 -12.98 9.62
C HIS A 145 12.43 -12.89 10.81
N THR A 146 13.09 -11.74 11.02
CA THR A 146 14.10 -11.60 12.09
C THR A 146 13.49 -11.33 13.46
N ARG A 147 12.34 -10.63 13.52
CA ARG A 147 11.70 -10.19 14.77
C ARG A 147 10.20 -9.98 14.61
N ARG A 148 9.50 -11.05 14.25
CA ARG A 148 8.06 -11.05 13.98
C ARG A 148 7.22 -10.36 15.07
N GLN A 149 7.61 -10.47 16.33
CA GLN A 149 6.95 -9.82 17.48
C GLN A 149 6.94 -8.29 17.42
N ASP A 150 7.86 -7.70 16.66
CA ASP A 150 7.93 -6.25 16.42
C ASP A 150 7.12 -5.81 15.21
N VAL A 151 6.61 -6.76 14.42
CA VAL A 151 5.79 -6.44 13.26
C VAL A 151 4.32 -6.40 13.66
N LEU A 152 3.65 -5.31 13.28
CA LEU A 152 2.22 -5.12 13.47
C LEU A 152 1.42 -6.32 12.96
N THR A 153 0.54 -6.84 13.80
CA THR A 153 -0.43 -7.87 13.39
C THR A 153 -1.75 -7.17 13.05
N PRO A 154 -2.21 -7.24 11.79
CA PRO A 154 -3.43 -6.55 11.37
C PRO A 154 -4.65 -7.01 12.16
N ILE A 155 -5.51 -6.08 12.56
CA ILE A 155 -6.77 -6.39 13.21
C ILE A 155 -7.71 -7.01 12.19
N LYS A 156 -8.08 -8.29 12.41
CA LYS A 156 -8.85 -9.12 11.48
C LYS A 156 -10.07 -8.41 10.88
N LYS A 157 -10.91 -7.79 11.73
CA LYS A 157 -12.13 -7.07 11.30
C LYS A 157 -11.87 -6.01 10.22
N TYR A 158 -10.83 -5.19 10.40
CA TYR A 158 -10.50 -4.12 9.45
C TYR A 158 -9.91 -4.69 8.15
N LYS A 159 -9.01 -5.67 8.27
CA LYS A 159 -8.42 -6.36 7.12
C LYS A 159 -9.50 -7.01 6.25
N GLU A 160 -10.41 -7.75 6.86
CA GLU A 160 -11.49 -8.44 6.13
C GLU A 160 -12.43 -7.44 5.48
N LYS A 161 -12.81 -6.36 6.18
CA LYS A 161 -13.67 -5.33 5.62
C LYS A 161 -13.00 -4.59 4.45
N ALA A 162 -11.71 -4.28 4.54
CA ALA A 162 -10.96 -3.68 3.43
C ALA A 162 -11.02 -4.57 2.17
N LEU A 163 -10.85 -5.88 2.31
CA LEU A 163 -10.94 -6.83 1.20
C LEU A 163 -12.37 -6.90 0.64
N LEU A 164 -13.39 -7.00 1.51
CA LEU A 164 -14.81 -7.04 1.13
C LEU A 164 -15.22 -5.82 0.29
N ILE A 165 -14.74 -4.62 0.64
CA ILE A 165 -15.04 -3.37 -0.10
C ILE A 165 -14.63 -3.47 -1.57
N THR A 166 -13.51 -4.14 -1.86
CA THR A 166 -12.99 -4.26 -3.24
C THR A 166 -13.56 -5.43 -4.02
N LEU A 167 -14.23 -6.39 -3.37
CA LEU A 167 -14.70 -7.61 -4.03
C LEU A 167 -15.56 -7.38 -5.28
N PRO A 168 -16.48 -6.39 -5.33
CA PRO A 168 -17.27 -6.12 -6.53
C PRO A 168 -16.43 -5.83 -7.79
N PHE A 169 -15.17 -5.39 -7.62
CA PHE A 169 -14.26 -5.20 -8.75
C PHE A 169 -13.89 -6.51 -9.46
N TYR A 170 -13.92 -7.65 -8.75
CA TYR A 170 -13.51 -8.95 -9.28
C TYR A 170 -14.70 -9.80 -9.78
N GLY A 171 -15.92 -9.26 -9.74
CA GLY A 171 -17.13 -9.93 -10.19
C GLY A 171 -18.28 -9.85 -9.20
N ASP A 172 -19.41 -10.40 -9.63
CA ASP A 172 -20.65 -10.41 -8.86
C ASP A 172 -20.71 -11.66 -7.97
N TYR A 173 -20.55 -11.44 -6.68
CA TYR A 173 -20.62 -12.50 -5.65
C TYR A 173 -21.80 -12.25 -4.72
N LYS A 174 -22.51 -13.30 -4.31
CA LYS A 174 -23.50 -13.20 -3.23
C LYS A 174 -22.81 -12.87 -1.91
N LYS A 175 -23.49 -12.20 -0.98
CA LYS A 175 -22.91 -11.82 0.33
C LYS A 175 -22.29 -13.00 1.11
N SER A 176 -22.89 -14.18 1.05
CA SER A 176 -22.35 -15.39 1.68
C SER A 176 -21.05 -15.87 1.03
N GLU A 177 -20.94 -15.76 -0.30
CA GLU A 177 -19.74 -16.10 -1.07
C GLU A 177 -18.62 -15.11 -0.80
N GLN A 178 -18.93 -13.81 -0.78
CA GLN A 178 -17.98 -12.75 -0.44
C GLN A 178 -17.30 -12.99 0.91
N LYS A 179 -18.11 -13.27 1.94
CA LYS A 179 -17.63 -13.57 3.29
C LYS A 179 -16.72 -14.80 3.28
N LYS A 180 -17.15 -15.88 2.63
CA LYS A 180 -16.37 -17.12 2.52
C LYS A 180 -15.02 -16.90 1.82
N LEU A 181 -14.99 -16.13 0.72
CA LEU A 181 -13.75 -15.84 -0.03
C LEU A 181 -12.70 -15.13 0.85
N VAL A 182 -13.15 -14.19 1.67
CA VAL A 182 -12.28 -13.42 2.57
C VAL A 182 -11.84 -14.25 3.79
N GLU A 183 -12.78 -14.93 4.45
CA GLU A 183 -12.48 -15.73 5.66
C GLU A 183 -11.55 -16.91 5.38
N THR A 184 -11.71 -17.55 4.22
CA THR A 184 -10.85 -18.68 3.80
C THR A 184 -9.52 -18.22 3.19
N GLY A 185 -9.36 -16.92 2.93
CA GLY A 185 -8.21 -16.38 2.21
C GLY A 185 -8.18 -16.74 0.71
N ALA A 186 -9.25 -17.31 0.15
CA ALA A 186 -9.33 -17.65 -1.26
C ALA A 186 -9.17 -16.41 -2.17
N ILE A 187 -9.57 -15.23 -1.71
CA ILE A 187 -9.35 -13.96 -2.40
C ILE A 187 -7.86 -13.69 -2.69
N ASN A 188 -6.93 -14.19 -1.86
CA ASN A 188 -5.49 -13.97 -2.04
C ASN A 188 -4.96 -14.57 -3.35
N LYS A 189 -5.68 -15.53 -3.96
CA LYS A 189 -5.33 -16.09 -5.28
C LYS A 189 -5.41 -15.08 -6.42
N LEU A 190 -6.09 -13.95 -6.20
CA LEU A 190 -6.17 -12.86 -7.16
C LEU A 190 -4.92 -11.96 -7.13
N ALA A 191 -4.17 -11.99 -6.03
CA ALA A 191 -3.00 -11.14 -5.89
C ALA A 191 -1.80 -11.70 -6.65
N ARG A 192 -0.95 -10.79 -7.12
CA ARG A 192 0.36 -11.13 -7.70
C ARG A 192 1.46 -10.39 -6.95
N PRO A 193 2.69 -10.93 -6.89
CA PRO A 193 3.82 -10.19 -6.34
C PRO A 193 4.02 -8.87 -7.10
N LEU A 194 4.24 -7.79 -6.36
CA LEU A 194 4.45 -6.44 -6.88
C LEU A 194 5.56 -6.40 -7.92
N LYS A 195 6.66 -7.12 -7.69
CA LYS A 195 7.82 -7.16 -8.59
C LYS A 195 7.54 -7.88 -9.91
N ASP A 196 6.60 -8.82 -9.91
CA ASP A 196 6.29 -9.67 -11.06
C ASP A 196 5.20 -9.05 -11.97
N CYS A 197 4.82 -7.80 -11.70
CA CYS A 197 3.88 -7.04 -12.51
C CYS A 197 4.59 -6.30 -13.64
N HIS A 198 3.91 -6.14 -14.77
CA HIS A 198 4.47 -5.62 -16.02
C HIS A 198 4.58 -4.08 -16.03
N TRP A 199 5.53 -3.55 -15.27
CA TRP A 199 5.75 -2.11 -15.11
C TRP A 199 6.44 -1.44 -16.29
N GLU A 200 7.09 -2.20 -17.16
CA GLU A 200 7.75 -1.74 -18.39
C GLU A 200 6.80 -1.01 -19.35
N SER A 201 5.48 -1.26 -19.23
CA SER A 201 4.46 -0.58 -20.03
C SER A 201 4.07 0.81 -19.53
N LEU A 202 4.44 1.16 -18.29
CA LEU A 202 4.02 2.43 -17.67
C LEU A 202 4.69 3.67 -18.28
N PRO A 203 5.99 3.69 -18.62
CA PRO A 203 6.63 4.86 -19.22
C PRO A 203 5.95 5.32 -20.52
N GLU A 204 5.49 4.38 -21.35
CA GLU A 204 4.75 4.68 -22.57
C GLU A 204 3.37 5.28 -22.27
N LYS A 205 2.62 4.69 -21.33
CA LYS A 205 1.33 5.22 -20.86
C LYS A 205 1.46 6.64 -20.28
N MET A 206 2.52 6.87 -19.51
CA MET A 206 2.85 8.18 -18.96
C MET A 206 3.11 9.19 -20.08
N THR A 207 3.94 8.84 -21.07
CA THR A 207 4.21 9.70 -22.23
C THR A 207 2.93 10.03 -23.01
N THR A 208 2.13 9.00 -23.32
CA THR A 208 0.86 9.15 -24.04
C THR A 208 -0.12 10.05 -23.28
N PHE A 209 -0.14 9.99 -21.95
CA PHE A 209 -0.95 10.89 -21.15
C PHE A 209 -0.45 12.33 -21.22
N ASP A 210 0.87 12.53 -21.14
CA ASP A 210 1.50 13.86 -21.22
C ASP A 210 1.20 14.54 -22.57
N ASP A 211 1.24 13.79 -23.67
CA ASP A 211 0.97 14.30 -25.03
C ASP A 211 -0.50 14.72 -25.26
N ARG A 212 -1.42 14.34 -24.35
CA ARG A 212 -2.86 14.65 -24.45
C ARG A 212 -3.31 15.83 -23.57
N GLN A 213 -2.42 16.35 -22.73
CA GLN A 213 -2.68 17.51 -21.85
C GLN A 213 -2.29 18.81 -22.54
#